data_AF-A0A419DJB5-F1
#
_entry.id   AF-A0A419DJB5-F1
#
_cell.length_a   1.000
_cell.length_b   1.000
_cell.length_c   1.000
_cell.angle_alpha   90.00
_cell.angle_beta   90.00
_cell.angle_gamma   90.00
#
_symmetry.space_group_name_H-M   'P 1'
#
loop_
_entity.id
_entity.type
_entity.pdbx_description
1 polymer ?
#
loop_
_entity_poly.entity_id
_entity_poly.type
_entity_poly.pdbx_seq_one_letter_code
_entity_poly.pdbx_strand_id
1 'polypeptide(L)' 'MQAWEKAGGQCECHRLSHSHTYGRCTRRMIYEKRGSREHGGWVPRYRTSPGAATPLACEILCFDCFEQASNDEFKT' A
#
# COMPACT_ATOMS: atom_id res chain seq x y z
N MET A 1 13.24 4.85 2.87
CA MET A 1 13.63 3.71 3.72
C MET A 1 12.65 3.56 4.89
N GLN A 2 12.43 4.62 5.67
CA GLN A 2 11.55 4.63 6.86
C GLN A 2 10.18 3.94 6.71
N ALA A 3 9.45 4.15 5.61
CA ALA A 3 8.13 3.54 5.43
C ALA A 3 8.17 2.01 5.33
N TRP A 4 9.22 1.45 4.70
CA TRP A 4 9.39 -0.01 4.59
C TRP A 4 9.70 -0.64 5.95
N GLU A 5 10.65 -0.04 6.67
CA GLU A 5 11.07 -0.53 7.99
C GLU A 5 9.92 -0.49 8.98
N LYS A 6 9.13 0.59 8.97
CA LYS A 6 7.91 0.72 9.78
C LYS A 6 6.91 -0.39 9.48
N ALA A 7 6.73 -0.73 8.21
CA ALA A 7 5.78 -1.74 7.79
C ALA A 7 6.28 -3.18 8.02
N GLY A 8 7.58 -3.38 8.26
CA GLY A 8 8.16 -4.71 8.51
C GLY A 8 7.91 -5.69 7.37
N GLY A 9 7.90 -5.21 6.12
CA GLY A 9 7.61 -6.02 4.94
C GLY A 9 6.16 -6.52 4.83
N GLN A 10 5.21 -5.91 5.53
CA GLN A 10 3.78 -6.23 5.46
C GLN A 10 2.98 -5.12 4.80
N CYS A 11 1.99 -5.50 4.00
CA CYS A 11 1.08 -4.54 3.38
C CYS A 11 0.28 -3.79 4.46
N GLU A 12 0.27 -2.46 4.40
CA GLU A 12 -0.45 -1.59 5.35
C GLU A 12 -1.90 -1.30 4.92
N CYS A 13 -2.44 -2.04 3.94
CA CYS A 13 -3.80 -1.81 3.47
C CYS A 13 -4.85 -2.21 4.52
N HIS A 14 -5.73 -1.26 4.87
CA HIS A 14 -6.90 -1.46 5.74
C HIS A 14 -8.24 -1.16 5.04
N ARG A 15 -8.24 -0.95 3.71
CA ARG A 15 -9.44 -0.61 2.97
C ARG A 15 -10.35 -1.84 2.88
N LEU A 16 -11.60 -1.70 3.34
CA LEU A 16 -12.63 -2.74 3.24
C LEU A 16 -13.30 -2.79 1.86
N SER A 17 -12.96 -1.85 0.96
CA SER A 17 -13.50 -1.75 -0.41
C SER A 17 -13.08 -2.92 -1.31
N HIS A 18 -12.06 -3.68 -0.93
CA HIS A 18 -11.60 -4.88 -1.65
C HIS A 18 -11.31 -6.03 -0.69
N SER A 19 -10.66 -7.10 -1.19
CA SER A 19 -10.51 -8.49 -0.68
C SER A 19 -9.93 -8.72 0.73
N HIS A 20 -10.09 -7.79 1.67
CA HIS A 20 -9.68 -7.84 3.06
C HIS A 20 -10.87 -7.51 4.00
N THR A 21 -12.04 -8.08 3.70
CA THR A 21 -13.35 -7.79 4.33
C THR A 21 -13.37 -7.77 5.85
N TYR A 22 -12.48 -8.53 6.50
CA TYR A 22 -12.47 -8.72 7.96
C TYR A 22 -11.19 -8.21 8.64
N GLY A 23 -10.29 -7.53 7.93
CA GLY A 23 -9.04 -7.09 8.54
C GLY A 23 -8.03 -6.44 7.60
N ARG A 24 -6.77 -6.42 8.03
CA ARG A 24 -5.66 -5.89 7.21
C ARG A 24 -5.23 -6.91 6.16
N CYS A 25 -4.64 -6.41 5.07
CA CYS A 25 -3.96 -7.28 4.12
C CYS A 25 -2.88 -8.14 4.82
N THR A 26 -2.87 -9.45 4.57
CA THR A 26 -1.94 -10.40 5.20
C THR A 26 -0.71 -10.71 4.36
N ARG A 27 -0.58 -10.08 3.19
CA ARG A 27 0.51 -10.37 2.25
C ARG A 27 1.85 -9.84 2.76
N ARG A 28 2.87 -10.71 2.67
CA ARG A 28 4.27 -10.31 2.82
C ARG A 28 4.81 -9.80 1.49
N MET A 29 5.66 -8.79 1.59
CA MET A 29 6.35 -8.18 0.47
C MET A 29 7.85 -8.45 0.60
N ILE A 30 8.56 -8.36 -0.51
CA ILE A 30 10.01 -8.58 -0.60
C ILE A 30 10.65 -7.22 -0.89
N TYR A 31 11.62 -6.81 -0.08
CA TYR A 31 12.19 -5.47 -0.14
C TYR A 31 12.71 -5.12 -1.55
N GLU A 32 13.38 -6.09 -2.18
CA GLU A 32 13.99 -5.99 -3.50
C GLU A 32 12.95 -5.88 -4.63
N LYS A 33 11.69 -6.28 -4.38
CA LYS A 33 10.59 -6.22 -5.36
C LYS A 33 9.84 -4.89 -5.33
N ARG A 34 10.48 -3.81 -4.91
CA ARG A 34 9.89 -2.46 -4.94
C ARG A 34 9.52 -2.08 -6.38
N GLY A 35 8.27 -1.65 -6.59
CA GLY A 35 7.74 -1.28 -7.91
C GLY A 35 7.39 -2.47 -8.81
N SER A 36 7.58 -3.71 -8.36
CA SER A 36 7.22 -4.90 -9.14
C SER A 36 5.73 -5.18 -9.07
N ARG A 37 5.17 -5.68 -10.18
CA ARG A 37 3.78 -6.18 -10.26
C ARG A 37 3.66 -7.65 -9.85
N GLU A 38 4.79 -8.33 -9.63
CA GLU A 38 4.81 -9.75 -9.28
C GLU A 38 4.45 -10.00 -7.82
N HIS A 39 4.23 -11.27 -7.48
CA HIS A 39 4.08 -11.69 -6.08
C HIS A 39 5.29 -11.23 -5.23
N GLY A 40 4.97 -10.63 -4.09
CA GLY A 40 5.93 -9.98 -3.19
C GLY A 40 6.27 -8.53 -3.57
N GLY A 41 5.76 -8.01 -4.69
CA GLY A 41 5.93 -6.64 -5.13
C GLY A 41 5.17 -5.62 -4.29
N TRP A 42 5.72 -4.42 -4.18
CA TRP A 42 5.17 -3.37 -3.32
C TRP A 42 5.46 -1.95 -3.82
N VAL A 43 4.56 -1.03 -3.48
CA VAL A 43 4.62 0.38 -3.92
C VAL A 43 4.30 1.29 -2.74
N PRO A 44 5.09 2.36 -2.50
CA PRO A 44 4.72 3.41 -1.55
C PRO A 44 3.64 4.30 -2.15
N ARG A 45 2.67 4.70 -1.33
CA ARG A 45 1.56 5.56 -1.71
C ARG A 45 1.31 6.61 -0.64
N TYR A 46 0.97 7.83 -1.04
CA TYR A 46 0.51 8.85 -0.10
C TYR A 46 -0.98 8.61 0.24
N ARG A 47 -1.33 8.68 1.54
CA ARG A 47 -2.67 8.50 2.09
C ARG A 47 -3.60 9.69 1.84
N THR A 48 -3.03 10.87 1.61
CA THR A 48 -3.77 12.13 1.38
C THR A 48 -3.32 12.81 0.10
N SER A 49 -4.20 13.63 -0.46
CA SER A 49 -3.93 14.47 -1.62
C SER A 49 -2.65 15.32 -1.45
N PRO A 50 -2.00 15.74 -2.55
CA PRO A 50 -0.59 16.17 -2.58
C PRO A 50 -0.18 17.33 -1.67
N GLY A 51 -1.13 18.02 -1.02
CA GLY A 51 -0.88 19.22 -0.21
C GLY A 51 -0.34 18.98 1.21
N ALA A 52 -0.33 17.74 1.71
CA ALA A 52 0.10 17.40 3.07
C ALA A 52 1.19 16.32 3.11
N ALA A 53 2.19 16.44 2.24
CA ALA A 53 3.30 15.50 2.09
C ALA A 53 4.19 15.45 3.35
N THR A 54 3.78 14.67 4.34
CA THR A 54 4.61 14.28 5.48
C THR A 54 5.01 12.81 5.34
N PRO A 55 6.17 12.37 5.85
CA PRO A 55 6.56 10.94 5.84
C PRO A 55 5.54 10.02 6.54
N LEU A 56 4.74 10.55 7.46
CA LEU A 56 3.65 9.86 8.14
C LEU A 56 2.41 9.65 7.24
N ALA A 57 2.32 10.42 6.16
CA ALA A 57 1.27 10.29 5.16
C ALA A 57 1.57 9.18 4.13
N CYS A 58 2.72 8.51 4.18
CA CYS A 58 3.02 7.37 3.29
C CYS A 58 2.54 6.05 3.90
N GLU A 59 1.82 5.26 3.12
CA GLU A 59 1.60 3.82 3.35
C GLU A 59 2.38 3.00 2.32
N ILE A 60 2.75 1.77 2.67
CA ILE A 60 3.25 0.80 1.70
C ILE A 60 2.17 -0.24 1.41
N LEU A 61 1.95 -0.53 0.13
CA LEU A 61 0.92 -1.45 -0.31
C LEU A 61 1.55 -2.57 -1.15
N CYS A 62 1.02 -3.77 -1.03
CA CYS A 62 1.26 -4.80 -2.05
C CYS A 62 0.66 -4.33 -3.38
N PHE A 63 1.19 -4.84 -4.49
CA PHE A 63 0.80 -4.35 -5.81
C PHE A 63 -0.72 -4.40 -6.06
N ASP A 64 -1.40 -5.50 -5.73
CA ASP A 64 -2.86 -5.61 -5.89
C ASP A 64 -3.63 -4.56 -5.06
N CYS A 65 -3.21 -4.34 -3.81
CA CYS A 65 -3.85 -3.31 -2.97
C CYS A 65 -3.62 -1.90 -3.53
N PHE A 66 -2.45 -1.66 -4.13
CA PHE A 66 -2.13 -0.39 -4.78
C PHE A 66 -3.02 -0.13 -6.00
N GLU A 67 -3.25 -1.14 -6.84
CA GLU A 67 -4.16 -1.03 -8.00
C GLU A 67 -5.60 -0.74 -7.56
N GLN A 68 -6.10 -1.46 -6.54
CA GLN A 68 -7.45 -1.23 -6.03
C GLN A 68 -7.60 0.14 -5.39
N ALA A 69 -6.64 0.56 -4.56
CA ALA A 69 -6.66 1.88 -3.94
C ALA A 69 -6.61 3.01 -4.98
N SER A 70 -5.92 2.81 -6.11
CA SER A 70 -5.90 3.78 -7.21
C SER A 70 -7.24 3.86 -7.91
N ASN A 71 -7.90 2.72 -8.16
CA ASN A 71 -9.21 2.67 -8.81
C ASN A 71 -10.32 3.30 -7.94
N ASP A 72 -10.22 3.22 -6.62
CA ASP A 72 -11.21 3.80 -5.70
C ASP A 72 -11.21 5.35 -5.75
N GLU A 73 -10.10 6.01 -6.05
CA GLU A 73 -10.02 7.48 -6.13
C GLU A 73 -10.67 8.06 -7.41
N PHE A 74 -10.76 7.28 -8.48
CA PHE A 74 -11.35 7.72 -9.74
C PHE A 74 -12.87 7.45 -9.84
N LYS A 75 -13.49 6.87 -8.79
CA LYS A 75 -14.94 6.62 -8.71
C LYS A 75 -15.73 7.77 -8.05
N THR A 76 -15.14 8.96 -7.96
CA THR A 76 -15.77 10.15 -7.39
C THR A 76 -16.64 10.87 -8.42
#